data_AF-A0A9E4Q3M9-F1
#
_entry.id   AF-A0A9E4Q3M9-F1
#
_cell.length_a   1.000
_cell.length_b   1.000
_cell.length_c   1.000
_cell.angle_alpha   90.00
_cell.angle_beta   90.00
_cell.angle_gamma   90.00
#
_symmetry.space_group_name_H-M   'P 1'
#
loop_
_entity.id
_entity.type
_entity.pdbx_description
1 polymer ?
#
loop_
_entity_poly.entity_id
_entity_poly.type
_entity_poly.pdbx_seq_one_letter_code
_entity_poly.pdbx_strand_id
1 'polypeptide(L)' 'MVAINTAPFASLADWKDFWKSKGAADVTWATDPDGRLLKLFKVYSLGTTIIINRGRHISYRDDGATPYEVLRAEVEKVV' A
#
# COMPACT_ATOMS: atom_id res chain seq x y z
N MET A 1 -1.76 -6.27 -6.63
CA MET A 1 -1.46 -5.30 -5.54
C MET A 1 -2.69 -5.17 -4.66
N VAL A 2 -2.51 -4.97 -3.35
CA VAL A 2 -3.60 -4.67 -2.41
C VAL A 2 -3.48 -3.22 -1.97
N ALA A 3 -4.52 -2.42 -2.14
CA ALA A 3 -4.62 -1.06 -1.64
C ALA A 3 -5.51 -1.04 -0.39
N ILE A 4 -5.01 -0.44 0.69
CA ILE A 4 -5.67 -0.45 2.00
C ILE A 4 -6.08 0.96 2.37
N ASN A 5 -7.39 1.21 2.48
CA ASN A 5 -7.89 2.46 3.04
C ASN A 5 -7.75 2.43 4.57
N THR A 6 -6.86 3.28 5.10
CA THR A 6 -6.63 3.44 6.53
C THR A 6 -7.22 4.75 7.07
N ALA A 7 -7.84 5.55 6.21
CA ALA A 7 -8.43 6.84 6.57
C ALA A 7 -9.91 6.65 6.96
N PRO A 8 -10.28 6.75 8.26
CA PRO A 8 -11.65 6.53 8.70
C PRO A 8 -12.63 7.63 8.23
N PHE A 9 -12.10 8.75 7.75
CA PHE A 9 -12.85 9.89 7.24
C PHE A 9 -13.05 9.88 5.72
N ALA A 10 -12.48 8.89 5.00
CA ALA A 10 -12.61 8.78 3.55
C ALA A 10 -13.29 7.47 3.17
N SER A 11 -14.26 7.52 2.26
CA SER A 11 -14.95 6.31 1.81
C SER A 11 -14.09 5.52 0.84
N LEU A 12 -14.32 4.20 0.77
CA LEU A 12 -13.65 3.37 -0.22
C LEU A 12 -14.07 3.71 -1.66
N ALA A 13 -15.28 4.25 -1.85
CA ALA A 13 -15.78 4.67 -3.15
C ALA A 13 -14.98 5.88 -3.67
N ASP A 14 -14.76 6.89 -2.83
CA ASP A 14 -13.98 8.08 -3.20
C ASP A 14 -12.56 7.72 -3.63
N TRP A 15 -11.93 6.77 -2.91
CA TRP A 15 -10.61 6.28 -3.27
C TRP A 15 -10.58 5.55 -4.61
N LYS A 16 -11.60 4.74 -4.90
CA LYS A 16 -11.72 4.01 -6.18
C LYS A 16 -11.91 4.98 -7.34
N ASP A 17 -12.77 5.99 -7.17
CA ASP A 17 -13.02 7.01 -8.19
C ASP A 17 -11.75 7.84 -8.45
N PHE A 18 -11.06 8.26 -7.38
CA PHE A 18 -9.77 8.95 -7.51
C PHE A 18 -8.73 8.07 -8.22
N TRP A 19 -8.57 6.82 -7.82
CA TRP A 19 -7.62 5.89 -8.45
C TRP A 19 -7.90 5.70 -9.94
N LYS A 20 -9.15 5.48 -10.31
CA LYS A 20 -9.60 5.36 -11.70
C LYS A 20 -9.35 6.64 -12.50
N SER A 21 -9.54 7.82 -11.88
CA SER A 21 -9.29 9.12 -12.53
C SER A 21 -7.82 9.32 -12.92
N LYS A 22 -6.89 8.56 -12.34
CA LYS A 22 -5.45 8.60 -12.66
C LYS A 22 -5.04 7.58 -13.73
N GLY A 23 -5.99 6.82 -14.29
CA GLY A 23 -5.68 5.76 -15.24
C GLY A 23 -4.89 4.61 -14.61
N ALA A 24 -4.98 4.45 -13.29
CA ALA A 24 -4.23 3.43 -12.58
C ALA A 24 -4.84 2.03 -12.76
N ALA A 25 -4.00 1.00 -12.72
CA ALA A 25 -4.40 -0.39 -12.93
C ALA A 25 -5.28 -0.93 -11.80
N ASP A 26 -6.02 -2.01 -12.05
CA ASP A 26 -6.87 -2.63 -11.05
C ASP A 26 -6.07 -3.18 -9.86
N VAL A 27 -6.65 -3.00 -8.67
CA VAL A 27 -6.10 -3.48 -7.41
C VAL A 27 -7.19 -4.12 -6.57
N THR A 28 -6.79 -5.03 -5.69
CA THR A 28 -7.68 -5.51 -4.64
C THR A 28 -7.77 -4.44 -3.56
N TRP A 29 -8.99 -4.06 -3.19
CA TRP A 29 -9.24 -3.05 -2.18
C TRP A 29 -9.56 -3.68 -0.83
N ALA A 30 -9.03 -3.12 0.24
CA ALA A 30 -9.35 -3.45 1.63
C ALA A 30 -9.50 -2.18 2.48
N THR A 31 -10.13 -2.29 3.64
CA THR A 31 -10.28 -1.20 4.60
C THR A 31 -9.77 -1.64 5.97
N ASP A 32 -9.05 -0.75 6.65
CA ASP A 32 -8.56 -0.93 8.01
C ASP A 32 -9.02 0.23 8.91
N PRO A 33 -10.33 0.31 9.22
CA PRO A 33 -10.90 1.48 9.92
C PRO A 33 -10.40 1.61 11.37
N ASP A 34 -9.98 0.49 11.97
CA ASP A 34 -9.50 0.43 13.36
C ASP A 34 -7.96 0.54 13.47
N GLY A 35 -7.25 0.68 12.33
CA GLY A 35 -5.79 0.71 12.29
C GLY A 35 -5.13 -0.60 12.75
N ARG A 36 -5.78 -1.75 12.60
CA ARG A 36 -5.23 -3.06 13.01
C ARG A 36 -4.05 -3.46 12.14
N LEU A 37 -4.12 -3.24 10.83
CA LEU A 37 -3.00 -3.49 9.91
C LEU A 37 -1.88 -2.50 10.13
N LEU A 38 -2.20 -1.21 10.33
CA LEU A 38 -1.19 -0.22 10.69
C LEU A 38 -0.40 -0.63 11.94
N LYS A 39 -1.07 -1.09 12.99
CA LYS A 39 -0.44 -1.58 14.23
C LYS A 39 0.35 -2.88 14.01
N LEU A 40 -0.25 -3.87 13.35
CA LEU A 40 0.36 -5.18 13.09
C LEU A 40 1.67 -5.01 12.32
N PHE A 41 1.64 -4.18 11.28
CA PHE A 41 2.80 -3.91 10.47
C PHE A 41 3.71 -2.86 11.10
N LYS A 42 3.30 -2.05 12.08
CA LYS A 42 4.08 -0.91 12.62
C LYS A 42 4.32 0.19 11.57
N VAL A 43 3.25 0.63 10.91
CA VAL A 43 3.26 1.77 9.97
C VAL A 43 2.92 3.04 10.74
N TYR A 44 3.82 4.03 10.70
CA TYR A 44 3.70 5.27 11.49
C TYR A 44 3.60 6.54 10.64
N SER A 45 3.77 6.43 9.31
CA SER A 45 3.77 7.55 8.38
C SER A 45 2.97 7.23 7.13
N LEU A 46 2.38 8.27 6.53
CA LEU A 46 1.73 8.15 5.23
C LEU A 46 2.78 7.92 4.14
N GLY A 47 2.37 7.25 3.07
CA GLY A 47 3.25 6.93 1.94
C GLY A 47 4.13 5.69 2.15
N THR A 48 4.09 5.06 3.33
CA THR A 48 4.84 3.83 3.61
C THR A 48 4.47 2.71 2.62
N THR A 49 5.49 2.11 2.01
CA THR A 49 5.40 0.90 1.19
C THR A 49 5.93 -0.31 1.96
N ILE A 50 5.23 -1.43 1.83
CA ILE A 50 5.68 -2.74 2.31
C ILE A 50 5.59 -3.71 1.13
N ILE A 51 6.69 -4.38 0.82
CA ILE A 51 6.73 -5.46 -0.18
C ILE A 51 6.88 -6.78 0.54
N ILE A 52 5.96 -7.70 0.24
CA ILE A 52 5.94 -9.05 0.79
C ILE A 52 6.27 -10.00 -0.35
N ASN A 53 7.33 -10.79 -0.19
CA ASN A 53 7.76 -11.77 -1.18
C ASN A 53 6.90 -13.05 -1.14
N ARG A 54 7.10 -13.95 -2.12
CA ARG A 54 6.39 -15.25 -2.18
C ARG A 54 6.63 -16.14 -0.95
N GLY A 55 7.75 -15.96 -0.27
CA GLY A 55 8.05 -16.62 1.01
C GLY A 55 7.27 -16.07 2.20
N ARG A 56 6.37 -15.09 1.98
CA ARG A 56 5.59 -14.40 3.02
C ARG A 56 6.44 -13.60 3.99
N HIS A 57 7.63 -13.17 3.55
CA HIS A 57 8.51 -12.30 4.31
C HIS A 57 8.44 -10.87 3.77
N ILE A 58 8.59 -9.88 4.65
CA ILE A 58 8.79 -8.49 4.25
C ILE A 58 10.18 -8.39 3.62
N SER A 59 10.25 -8.19 2.32
CA SER A 59 11.51 -8.02 1.58
C SER A 59 11.94 -6.56 1.50
N TYR A 60 10.99 -5.63 1.61
CA TYR A 60 11.25 -4.20 1.62
C TYR A 60 10.23 -3.45 2.47
N ARG A 61 10.71 -2.38 3.10
CA ARG A 61 9.93 -1.41 3.86
C ARG A 61 10.64 -0.06 3.85
N ASP A 62 9.86 1.00 3.86
CA ASP A 62 10.29 2.35 4.21
C ASP A 62 9.45 2.95 5.35
N ASP A 63 9.74 4.21 5.67
CA ASP A 63 9.08 5.04 6.69
C ASP A 63 8.54 6.35 6.09
N GLY A 64 8.30 6.37 4.78
CA GLY A 64 7.82 7.54 4.04
C GLY A 64 7.49 7.16 2.59
N ALA A 65 7.37 8.15 1.70
CA ALA A 65 7.07 7.87 0.30
C ALA A 65 8.27 7.24 -0.43
N THR A 66 8.11 6.01 -0.93
CA THR A 66 9.11 5.35 -1.77
C THR A 66 9.31 6.09 -3.09
N PRO A 67 10.55 6.48 -3.46
CA PRO A 67 10.83 6.93 -4.83
C PRO A 67 10.52 5.83 -5.85
N TYR A 68 9.94 6.20 -7.00
CA TYR A 68 9.51 5.22 -8.00
C TYR A 68 10.63 4.27 -8.47
N GLU A 69 11.84 4.78 -8.71
CA GLU A 69 12.96 3.94 -9.16
C GLU A 69 13.36 2.90 -8.11
N VAL A 70 13.24 3.24 -6.82
CA VAL A 70 13.45 2.29 -5.72
C VAL A 70 12.33 1.25 -5.70
N LEU A 71 11.07 1.70 -5.77
CA LEU A 71 9.92 0.81 -5.81
C LEU A 71 10.02 -0.20 -6.96
N ARG A 72 10.36 0.25 -8.17
CA ARG A 72 10.53 -0.61 -9.34
C ARG A 72 11.58 -1.68 -9.08
N ALA A 73 12.77 -1.27 -8.63
CA ALA A 73 13.87 -2.19 -8.37
C ALA A 73 13.54 -3.22 -7.27
N GLU A 74 12.81 -2.84 -6.22
CA GLU A 74 12.44 -3.77 -5.15
C GLU A 74 11.32 -4.73 -5.56
N VAL A 75 10.39 -4.30 -6.42
CA VAL A 75 9.36 -5.17 -6.99
C VAL A 75 9.98 -6.20 -7.94
N GLU A 76 10.92 -5.81 -8.79
CA GLU A 76 11.61 -6.72 -9.71
C GLU A 76 12.34 -7.88 -9.01
N LYS A 77 12.79 -7.69 -7.76
CA LYS A 77 13.43 -8.74 -6.96
C LYS A 77 12.48 -9.82 -6.46
N VAL A 78 11.18 -9.57 -6.43
CA VAL A 78 10.18 -10.47 -5.82
C VAL A 78 9.18 -11.07 -6.80
N VAL A 79 9.29 -10.71 -8.09
CA VAL A 79 8.51 -11.28 -9.20
C VAL A 79 9.09 -12.61 -9.65
#